data_AF-A0AAW2A175-F1
#
_entry.id   AF-A0AAW2A175-F1
#
_cell.length_a   1.000
_cell.length_b   1.000
_cell.length_c   1.000
_cell.angle_alpha   90.00
_cell.angle_beta   90.00
_cell.angle_gamma   90.00
#
_symmetry.space_group_name_H-M   'P 1'
#
loop_
_entity.id
_entity.type
_entity.pdbx_description
1 polymer ?
#
loop_
_entity_poly.entity_id
_entity_poly.type
_entity_poly.pdbx_seq_one_letter_code
_entity_poly.pdbx_strand_id
1 'polypeptide(L)'
;MRLDTSVVVLVTFAYIVCLCGSLHGEICPSMDISNSATNLRVLKNCTVIEGHLKILLMFKTRLEDFRGMSFPKLVMITDYLLLYRVYGLESLGDLFPNLTVIRGNNLFLNYALVMFEMIQLKEIGLHSLTSIIRGAVRIEKNPDLCYLSTLDWSKISDSMEDNYIVANKDDRECGDICPGTITGTITCKQTTINGNSGERCWNQNHCQRICPSECVHACTPHLECCHDQCLGGCSVPGNATKCIACRNVLFGEACVERCPLGYYTFKGWRCVSLKFCQDLHNQCKGKSGDCHEYVIHNGTCIPKCPSGYTTMNSTTLNCTPCAGRCHKQCTGVKTVDSVMAAQALRGCTVLNGSLIIKISGGNDIEEELEASLGQLEEITGYLSIRRAYALVSLSFLRKLRVIRGETLEAGNYSFYATDNQNLRQLWDWSKHNLTILNGRMFFLHNTKLCKSEILRMEEVTGTKDSITKNEISIPAYGDQAFCENQVLKFTQIRTTHDKILIKWEPFWPSDFRDLLGFMVFYKEAPYRNVTEYDGQDACGSNSWAIADVYPPPRVTEVNQIEQGHLIMPLKPWTQYAIMVKTQLAASDDHQVCGAKSEIIYVRTNATSKLQLSGN
;
A
#
# COMPACT_ATOMS: atom_id res chain seq x y z
N MET A 1 -65.13 45.34 -5.80
CA MET A 1 -63.89 44.61 -5.42
C MET A 1 -62.97 44.59 -6.63
N ARG A 2 -61.97 45.46 -6.66
CA ARG A 2 -60.88 45.39 -7.64
C ARG A 2 -59.88 44.37 -7.11
N LEU A 3 -59.72 43.25 -7.81
CA LEU A 3 -58.66 42.29 -7.53
C LEU A 3 -57.36 42.89 -8.10
N ASP A 4 -56.37 43.10 -7.22
CA ASP A 4 -55.09 43.73 -7.55
C ASP A 4 -54.35 42.97 -8.64
N THR A 5 -54.16 43.63 -9.79
CA THR A 5 -53.34 43.21 -10.91
C THR A 5 -51.87 42.95 -10.52
N SER A 6 -51.40 43.52 -9.42
CA SER A 6 -50.05 43.29 -8.88
C SER A 6 -49.82 41.86 -8.35
N VAL A 7 -50.86 41.18 -7.84
CA VAL A 7 -50.72 39.82 -7.30
C VAL A 7 -50.62 38.80 -8.44
N VAL A 8 -51.35 39.00 -9.54
CA VAL A 8 -51.29 38.11 -10.70
C VAL A 8 -49.94 38.21 -11.42
N VAL A 9 -49.33 39.40 -11.48
CA VAL A 9 -48.00 39.61 -12.05
C VAL A 9 -46.89 38.98 -11.18
N LEU A 10 -47.00 39.06 -9.85
CA LEU A 10 -46.05 38.41 -8.94
C LEU A 10 -46.13 36.88 -8.96
N VAL A 11 -47.34 36.32 -9.05
CA VAL A 11 -47.53 34.86 -9.13
C VAL A 11 -47.05 34.31 -10.47
N THR A 12 -47.25 35.04 -11.57
CA THR A 12 -46.73 34.64 -12.90
C THR A 12 -45.21 34.81 -13.02
N PHE A 13 -44.61 35.85 -12.40
CA PHE A 13 -43.16 36.00 -12.35
C PHE A 13 -42.50 34.93 -11.46
N ALA A 14 -43.13 34.56 -10.33
CA ALA A 14 -42.66 33.44 -9.50
C ALA A 14 -42.78 32.08 -10.23
N TYR A 15 -43.80 31.89 -11.07
CA TYR A 15 -43.94 30.67 -11.88
C TYR A 15 -42.89 30.61 -13.02
N ILE A 16 -42.53 31.75 -13.62
CA ILE A 16 -41.48 31.84 -14.65
C ILE A 16 -40.08 31.71 -14.05
N VAL A 17 -39.83 32.25 -12.84
CA VAL A 17 -38.55 32.04 -12.12
C VAL A 17 -38.42 30.61 -11.59
N CYS A 18 -39.52 29.94 -11.24
CA CYS A 18 -39.52 28.52 -10.86
C CYS A 18 -39.29 27.57 -12.05
N LEU A 19 -39.58 28.03 -13.29
CA LEU A 19 -39.25 27.32 -14.53
C LEU A 19 -37.81 27.59 -15.02
N CYS A 20 -37.02 28.37 -14.29
CA CYS A 20 -35.58 28.51 -14.51
C CYS A 20 -34.81 27.83 -13.37
N GLY A 21 -35.15 26.56 -13.13
CA GLY A 21 -34.27 25.67 -12.37
C GLY A 21 -32.94 25.57 -13.12
N SER A 22 -31.88 26.08 -12.50
CA SER A 22 -30.51 26.00 -12.99
C SER A 22 -30.25 24.61 -13.58
N LEU A 23 -29.83 24.54 -14.86
CA LEU A 23 -29.45 23.33 -15.58
C LEU A 23 -28.12 22.73 -15.05
N HIS A 24 -27.86 22.88 -13.75
CA HIS A 24 -26.61 22.50 -13.10
C HIS A 24 -26.77 21.11 -12.48
N GLY A 25 -26.26 20.12 -13.18
CA GLY A 25 -26.07 18.77 -12.66
C GLY A 25 -25.18 18.72 -11.42
N GLU A 26 -25.43 17.78 -10.52
CA GLU A 26 -24.65 17.63 -9.28
C GLU A 26 -23.37 16.79 -9.51
N ILE A 27 -22.30 17.16 -8.80
CA ILE A 27 -21.07 16.36 -8.70
C ILE A 27 -21.25 15.39 -7.53
N CYS A 28 -21.23 14.11 -7.83
CA CYS A 28 -21.41 13.02 -6.88
C CYS A 28 -20.06 12.40 -6.50
N PRO A 29 -19.86 11.95 -5.24
CA PRO A 29 -18.64 11.25 -4.83
C PRO A 29 -18.61 9.82 -5.40
N SER A 30 -17.55 9.07 -5.10
CA SER A 30 -17.52 7.62 -5.36
C SER A 30 -18.74 6.92 -4.77
N MET A 31 -19.30 5.96 -5.51
CA MET A 31 -20.50 5.22 -5.12
C MET A 31 -20.31 3.72 -5.30
N ASP A 32 -20.62 2.98 -4.24
CA ASP A 32 -20.70 1.53 -4.22
C ASP A 32 -22.16 1.12 -4.00
N ILE A 33 -22.82 0.71 -5.08
CA ILE A 33 -24.25 0.39 -5.09
C ILE A 33 -24.41 -1.12 -5.19
N SER A 34 -25.09 -1.71 -4.20
CA SER A 34 -25.26 -3.17 -4.15
C SER A 34 -26.65 -3.58 -3.66
N ASN A 35 -26.90 -4.91 -3.71
CA ASN A 35 -28.07 -5.62 -3.21
C ASN A 35 -29.39 -5.38 -3.99
N SER A 36 -29.79 -4.12 -4.23
CA SER A 36 -31.08 -3.77 -4.82
C SER A 36 -30.95 -2.72 -5.93
N ALA A 37 -31.71 -2.91 -7.01
CA ALA A 37 -31.80 -1.93 -8.10
C ALA A 37 -32.36 -0.57 -7.64
N THR A 38 -33.23 -0.54 -6.63
CA THR A 38 -33.78 0.73 -6.10
C THR A 38 -32.70 1.66 -5.56
N ASN A 39 -31.57 1.12 -5.11
CA ASN A 39 -30.45 1.91 -4.60
C ASN A 39 -29.77 2.73 -5.70
N LEU A 40 -29.95 2.37 -6.98
CA LEU A 40 -29.45 3.15 -8.11
C LEU A 40 -30.10 4.54 -8.18
N ARG A 41 -31.26 4.76 -7.55
CA ARG A 41 -31.96 6.06 -7.54
C ARG A 41 -31.12 7.20 -6.97
N VAL A 42 -30.06 6.92 -6.21
CA VAL A 42 -29.10 7.95 -5.77
C VAL A 42 -28.42 8.67 -6.94
N LEU A 43 -28.39 8.06 -8.13
CA LEU A 43 -27.79 8.61 -9.35
C LEU A 43 -28.67 9.64 -10.08
N LYS A 44 -29.90 9.90 -9.60
CA LYS A 44 -30.92 10.71 -10.32
C LYS A 44 -30.44 12.11 -10.73
N ASN A 45 -29.59 12.73 -9.92
CA ASN A 45 -29.09 14.09 -10.14
C ASN A 45 -27.60 14.15 -10.48
N CYS A 46 -26.91 13.01 -10.47
CA CYS A 46 -25.47 12.96 -10.74
C CYS A 46 -25.21 13.20 -12.22
N THR A 47 -24.41 14.23 -12.52
CA THR A 47 -23.89 14.48 -13.87
C THR A 47 -22.45 14.07 -14.02
N VAL A 48 -21.68 14.27 -12.95
CA VAL A 48 -20.29 13.81 -12.84
C VAL A 48 -20.16 12.97 -11.57
N ILE A 49 -19.54 11.80 -11.68
CA ILE A 49 -19.06 11.04 -10.52
C ILE A 49 -17.57 11.34 -10.35
N GLU A 50 -17.24 12.14 -9.33
CA GLU A 50 -15.88 12.49 -8.91
C GLU A 50 -15.29 11.35 -8.07
N GLY A 51 -15.06 10.23 -8.73
CA GLY A 51 -14.59 8.99 -8.15
C GLY A 51 -14.93 7.79 -9.03
N HIS A 52 -15.14 6.64 -8.39
CA HIS A 52 -15.56 5.40 -9.05
C HIS A 52 -17.06 5.14 -8.88
N LEU A 53 -17.64 4.41 -9.81
CA LEU A 53 -18.98 3.84 -9.70
C LEU A 53 -18.88 2.32 -9.73
N LYS A 54 -19.27 1.66 -8.64
CA LYS A 54 -19.41 0.20 -8.60
C LYS A 54 -20.88 -0.17 -8.45
N ILE A 55 -21.36 -1.07 -9.30
CA ILE A 55 -22.68 -1.68 -9.20
C ILE A 55 -22.47 -3.18 -9.10
N LEU A 56 -22.75 -3.74 -7.93
CA LEU A 56 -22.29 -5.09 -7.58
C LEU A 56 -23.32 -5.89 -6.79
N LEU A 57 -23.26 -7.22 -6.92
CA LEU A 57 -23.96 -8.17 -6.04
C LEU A 57 -25.47 -7.91 -5.95
N MET A 58 -26.14 -7.79 -7.10
CA MET A 58 -27.60 -7.69 -7.19
C MET A 58 -28.16 -9.03 -7.67
N PHE A 59 -28.29 -9.99 -6.75
CA PHE A 59 -28.68 -11.36 -7.07
C PHE A 59 -30.19 -11.58 -7.17
N LYS A 60 -30.99 -10.73 -6.52
CA LYS A 60 -32.46 -10.87 -6.41
C LYS A 60 -33.23 -9.97 -7.37
N THR A 61 -32.53 -9.16 -8.15
CA THR A 61 -33.12 -8.22 -9.10
C THR A 61 -33.56 -8.94 -10.38
N ARG A 62 -34.63 -8.42 -11.00
CA ARG A 62 -35.21 -8.93 -12.23
C ARG A 62 -35.28 -7.83 -13.29
N LEU A 63 -35.61 -8.20 -14.51
CA LEU A 63 -35.74 -7.26 -15.64
C LEU A 63 -36.70 -6.11 -15.32
N GLU A 64 -37.80 -6.40 -14.64
CA GLU A 64 -38.83 -5.44 -14.26
C GLU A 64 -38.30 -4.37 -13.31
N ASP A 65 -37.28 -4.66 -12.51
CA ASP A 65 -36.69 -3.72 -11.56
C ASP A 65 -35.87 -2.62 -12.27
N PHE A 66 -35.34 -2.91 -13.47
CA PHE A 66 -34.61 -1.97 -14.31
C PHE A 66 -35.49 -1.29 -15.36
N ARG A 67 -36.69 -1.82 -15.62
CA ARG A 67 -37.61 -1.25 -16.61
C ARG A 67 -38.01 0.17 -16.20
N GLY A 68 -37.76 1.13 -17.08
CA GLY A 68 -38.03 2.56 -16.84
C GLY A 68 -37.06 3.23 -15.87
N MET A 69 -35.98 2.54 -15.47
CA MET A 69 -34.89 3.13 -14.69
C MET A 69 -33.83 3.70 -15.64
N SER A 70 -33.66 5.03 -15.60
CA SER A 70 -32.69 5.73 -16.44
C SER A 70 -32.07 6.91 -15.70
N PHE A 71 -30.78 7.11 -15.92
CA PHE A 71 -29.96 8.20 -15.35
C PHE A 71 -29.31 9.01 -16.48
N PRO A 72 -30.10 9.70 -17.31
CA PRO A 72 -29.59 10.40 -18.50
C PRO A 72 -28.75 11.63 -18.16
N LYS A 73 -28.73 12.08 -16.90
CA LYS A 73 -27.88 13.19 -16.48
C LYS A 73 -26.40 12.77 -16.38
N LEU A 74 -26.11 11.49 -16.15
CA LEU A 74 -24.74 11.03 -15.94
C LEU A 74 -23.96 11.09 -17.26
N VAL A 75 -22.91 11.91 -17.29
CA VAL A 75 -22.10 12.17 -18.48
C VAL A 75 -20.66 11.71 -18.31
N MET A 76 -20.11 11.81 -17.10
CA MET A 76 -18.68 11.54 -16.86
C MET A 76 -18.44 10.81 -15.54
N ILE A 77 -17.51 9.85 -15.58
CA ILE A 77 -16.93 9.19 -14.39
C ILE A 77 -15.42 9.48 -14.39
N THR A 78 -14.89 9.98 -13.27
CA THR A 78 -13.47 10.40 -13.24
C THR A 78 -12.51 9.24 -13.01
N ASP A 79 -12.92 8.17 -12.33
CA ASP A 79 -12.07 7.01 -12.07
C ASP A 79 -12.46 5.84 -12.99
N TYR A 80 -13.25 4.89 -12.49
CA TYR A 80 -13.64 3.69 -13.23
C TYR A 80 -15.11 3.30 -12.97
N LEU A 81 -15.67 2.52 -13.90
CA LEU A 81 -16.98 1.87 -13.78
C LEU A 81 -16.79 0.35 -13.62
N LEU A 82 -17.33 -0.22 -12.55
CA LEU A 82 -17.33 -1.66 -12.28
C LEU A 82 -18.75 -2.19 -12.19
N LEU A 83 -19.05 -3.21 -12.99
CA LEU A 83 -20.27 -4.01 -12.92
C LEU A 83 -19.91 -5.45 -12.60
N TYR A 84 -20.49 -5.98 -11.52
CA TYR A 84 -20.20 -7.36 -11.07
C TYR A 84 -21.43 -8.07 -10.54
N ARG A 85 -21.84 -9.16 -11.19
CA ARG A 85 -22.99 -10.01 -10.76
C ARG A 85 -24.27 -9.20 -10.50
N VAL A 86 -24.74 -8.50 -11.53
CA VAL A 86 -26.02 -7.79 -11.51
C VAL A 86 -27.01 -8.56 -12.38
N TYR A 87 -28.04 -9.11 -11.77
CA TYR A 87 -29.03 -9.96 -12.43
C TYR A 87 -30.20 -9.10 -12.91
N GLY A 88 -30.79 -9.44 -14.06
CA GLY A 88 -31.92 -8.72 -14.65
C GLY A 88 -31.56 -7.49 -15.51
N LEU A 89 -30.30 -7.06 -15.54
CA LEU A 89 -29.86 -5.93 -16.37
C LEU A 89 -29.47 -6.40 -17.77
N GLU A 90 -30.18 -5.94 -18.81
CA GLU A 90 -29.95 -6.38 -20.20
C GLU A 90 -29.08 -5.43 -21.04
N SER A 91 -29.12 -4.12 -20.75
CA SER A 91 -28.35 -3.09 -21.47
C SER A 91 -28.03 -1.92 -20.54
N LEU A 92 -26.85 -1.30 -20.69
CA LEU A 92 -26.55 -0.03 -20.01
C LEU A 92 -27.07 1.19 -20.77
N GLY A 93 -27.51 1.02 -22.03
CA GLY A 93 -28.01 2.13 -22.83
C GLY A 93 -29.26 2.78 -22.22
N ASP A 94 -30.13 1.97 -21.61
CA ASP A 94 -31.30 2.47 -20.89
C ASP A 94 -30.91 3.16 -19.59
N LEU A 95 -29.89 2.64 -18.90
CA LEU A 95 -29.48 3.10 -17.59
C LEU A 95 -28.63 4.38 -17.67
N PHE A 96 -27.68 4.45 -18.58
CA PHE A 96 -26.70 5.52 -18.75
C PHE A 96 -26.58 5.97 -20.21
N PRO A 97 -27.66 6.48 -20.83
CA PRO A 97 -27.67 6.80 -22.26
C PRO A 97 -26.64 7.87 -22.66
N ASN A 98 -26.30 8.79 -21.74
CA ASN A 98 -25.44 9.94 -22.02
C ASN A 98 -24.02 9.81 -21.42
N LEU A 99 -23.66 8.66 -20.86
CA LEU A 99 -22.31 8.46 -20.34
C LEU A 99 -21.30 8.52 -21.50
N THR A 100 -20.51 9.58 -21.53
CA THR A 100 -19.68 9.96 -22.67
C THR A 100 -18.19 9.73 -22.41
N VAL A 101 -17.74 9.93 -21.17
CA VAL A 101 -16.32 9.90 -20.80
C VAL A 101 -16.06 9.14 -19.51
N ILE A 102 -15.05 8.26 -19.52
CA ILE A 102 -14.42 7.68 -18.33
C ILE A 102 -12.96 8.13 -18.29
N ARG A 103 -12.54 8.89 -17.27
CA ARG A 103 -11.18 9.48 -17.27
C ARG A 103 -10.08 8.51 -16.81
N GLY A 104 -10.35 7.59 -15.90
CA GLY A 104 -9.31 6.66 -15.41
C GLY A 104 -8.23 7.31 -14.55
N ASN A 105 -8.58 8.35 -13.76
CA ASN A 105 -7.64 8.97 -12.82
C ASN A 105 -7.12 7.95 -11.80
N ASN A 106 -8.01 7.10 -11.31
CA ASN A 106 -7.71 5.86 -10.59
C ASN A 106 -8.30 4.67 -11.35
N LEU A 107 -7.70 3.49 -11.21
CA LEU A 107 -8.06 2.28 -11.95
C LEU A 107 -8.36 1.12 -11.01
N PHE A 108 -9.16 0.15 -11.46
CA PHE A 108 -9.34 -1.12 -10.77
C PHE A 108 -8.40 -2.16 -11.39
N LEU A 109 -7.30 -2.51 -10.69
CA LEU A 109 -6.27 -3.45 -11.18
C LEU A 109 -5.71 -3.13 -12.60
N ASN A 110 -5.79 -1.86 -13.04
CA ASN A 110 -5.44 -1.31 -14.38
C ASN A 110 -6.61 -1.06 -15.36
N TYR A 111 -7.84 -1.42 -14.98
CA TYR A 111 -9.01 -1.23 -15.85
C TYR A 111 -9.83 0.00 -15.45
N ALA A 112 -10.34 0.72 -16.45
CA ALA A 112 -11.26 1.85 -16.30
C ALA A 112 -12.73 1.46 -16.50
N LEU A 113 -12.98 0.37 -17.23
CA LEU A 113 -14.31 -0.20 -17.42
C LEU A 113 -14.23 -1.71 -17.20
N VAL A 114 -15.04 -2.22 -16.28
CA VAL A 114 -15.08 -3.64 -15.94
C VAL A 114 -16.52 -4.15 -15.95
N MET A 115 -16.78 -5.20 -16.73
CA MET A 115 -18.05 -5.94 -16.75
C MET A 115 -17.75 -7.42 -16.58
N PHE A 116 -18.01 -7.92 -15.38
CA PHE A 116 -17.63 -9.28 -15.00
C PHE A 116 -18.82 -10.07 -14.47
N GLU A 117 -19.07 -11.25 -15.03
CA GLU A 117 -20.17 -12.15 -14.64
C GLU A 117 -21.56 -11.47 -14.68
N MET A 118 -21.83 -10.72 -15.74
CA MET A 118 -23.14 -10.10 -16.03
C MET A 118 -23.99 -11.07 -16.85
N ILE A 119 -24.64 -12.00 -16.15
CA ILE A 119 -25.25 -13.20 -16.77
C ILE A 119 -26.32 -12.89 -17.82
N GLN A 120 -27.13 -11.84 -17.63
CA GLN A 120 -28.26 -11.50 -18.52
C GLN A 120 -28.00 -10.25 -19.37
N LEU A 121 -26.77 -9.73 -19.37
CA LEU A 121 -26.41 -8.55 -20.16
C LEU A 121 -26.29 -8.97 -21.64
N LYS A 122 -27.13 -8.38 -22.50
CA LYS A 122 -27.22 -8.72 -23.93
C LYS A 122 -26.34 -7.82 -24.79
N GLU A 123 -26.17 -6.57 -24.38
CA GLU A 123 -25.38 -5.57 -25.08
C GLU A 123 -24.80 -4.56 -24.08
N ILE A 124 -23.69 -3.92 -24.43
CA ILE A 124 -23.13 -2.84 -23.60
C ILE A 124 -24.04 -1.62 -23.64
N GLY A 125 -24.49 -1.20 -24.82
CA GLY A 125 -25.49 -0.12 -24.98
C GLY A 125 -25.02 1.30 -24.65
N LEU A 126 -23.77 1.51 -24.24
CA LEU A 126 -23.17 2.82 -23.93
C LEU A 126 -22.90 3.66 -25.19
N HIS A 127 -23.94 3.94 -25.96
CA HIS A 127 -23.84 4.52 -27.30
C HIS A 127 -23.26 5.94 -27.36
N SER A 128 -23.30 6.67 -26.24
CA SER A 128 -22.67 7.99 -26.12
C SER A 128 -21.18 7.93 -25.74
N LEU A 129 -20.67 6.77 -25.31
CA LEU A 129 -19.29 6.62 -24.86
C LEU A 129 -18.32 6.80 -26.04
N THR A 130 -17.48 7.82 -25.93
CA THR A 130 -16.51 8.18 -26.98
C THR A 130 -15.08 8.19 -26.50
N SER A 131 -14.84 8.28 -25.19
CA SER A 131 -13.47 8.42 -24.68
C SER A 131 -13.27 7.74 -23.34
N ILE A 132 -12.28 6.85 -23.28
CA ILE A 132 -11.64 6.33 -22.08
C ILE A 132 -10.20 6.85 -22.11
N ILE A 133 -9.87 7.81 -21.23
CA ILE A 133 -8.59 8.52 -21.32
C ILE A 133 -7.43 7.66 -20.83
N ARG A 134 -7.64 6.88 -19.77
CA ARG A 134 -6.61 6.05 -19.14
C ARG A 134 -7.21 4.76 -18.63
N GLY A 135 -6.50 3.66 -18.84
CA GLY A 135 -6.88 2.33 -18.34
C GLY A 135 -7.61 1.50 -19.38
N ALA A 136 -7.42 0.20 -19.28
CA ALA A 136 -7.97 -0.77 -20.23
C ALA A 136 -9.45 -1.12 -19.93
N VAL A 137 -10.05 -1.87 -20.83
CA VAL A 137 -11.41 -2.42 -20.71
C VAL A 137 -11.33 -3.92 -20.41
N ARG A 138 -12.07 -4.37 -19.39
CA ARG A 138 -12.22 -5.79 -19.04
C ARG A 138 -13.68 -6.22 -19.15
N ILE A 139 -13.97 -7.12 -20.08
CA ILE A 139 -15.31 -7.68 -20.30
C ILE A 139 -15.19 -9.19 -20.33
N GLU A 140 -15.64 -9.84 -19.28
CA GLU A 140 -15.36 -11.26 -19.09
C GLU A 140 -16.55 -12.00 -18.45
N LYS A 141 -16.80 -13.24 -18.92
CA LYS A 141 -17.84 -14.14 -18.40
C LYS A 141 -19.26 -13.58 -18.50
N ASN A 142 -19.59 -12.94 -19.62
CA ASN A 142 -20.94 -12.44 -19.91
C ASN A 142 -21.57 -13.32 -21.02
N PRO A 143 -22.28 -14.41 -20.66
CA PRO A 143 -22.66 -15.47 -21.60
C PRO A 143 -23.71 -15.05 -22.64
N ASP A 144 -24.50 -14.01 -22.36
CA ASP A 144 -25.53 -13.50 -23.28
C ASP A 144 -25.11 -12.26 -24.08
N LEU A 145 -23.87 -11.78 -23.86
CA LEU A 145 -23.40 -10.48 -24.37
C LEU A 145 -22.94 -10.57 -25.84
N CYS A 146 -23.62 -9.82 -26.71
CA CYS A 146 -23.31 -9.64 -28.14
C CYS A 146 -22.84 -8.21 -28.46
N TYR A 147 -22.70 -7.86 -29.75
CA TYR A 147 -22.20 -6.57 -30.25
C TYR A 147 -20.78 -6.19 -29.80
N LEU A 148 -19.93 -7.17 -29.51
CA LEU A 148 -18.53 -6.92 -29.14
C LEU A 148 -17.64 -6.72 -30.38
N SER A 149 -17.88 -7.50 -31.43
CA SER A 149 -17.14 -7.44 -32.70
C SER A 149 -17.47 -6.21 -33.55
N THR A 150 -18.65 -5.61 -33.33
CA THR A 150 -19.12 -4.39 -34.01
C THR A 150 -18.59 -3.10 -33.39
N LEU A 151 -17.81 -3.18 -32.30
CA LEU A 151 -17.22 -2.02 -31.64
C LEU A 151 -15.73 -1.85 -31.99
N ASP A 152 -15.37 -0.64 -32.40
CA ASP A 152 -13.98 -0.25 -32.63
C ASP A 152 -13.41 0.46 -31.38
N TRP A 153 -12.83 -0.33 -30.47
CA TRP A 153 -12.22 0.19 -29.24
C TRP A 153 -11.05 1.14 -29.49
N SER A 154 -10.39 1.07 -30.65
CA SER A 154 -9.30 2.00 -31.03
C SER A 154 -9.78 3.44 -31.22
N LYS A 155 -11.10 3.64 -31.36
CA LYS A 155 -11.73 4.97 -31.44
C LYS A 155 -12.25 5.46 -30.11
N ILE A 156 -12.15 4.66 -29.04
CA ILE A 156 -12.65 4.97 -27.70
C ILE A 156 -11.51 5.08 -26.68
N SER A 157 -10.52 4.20 -26.74
CA SER A 157 -9.42 4.14 -25.77
C SER A 157 -8.05 4.12 -26.47
N ASP A 158 -7.09 4.85 -25.89
CA ASP A 158 -5.71 4.90 -26.37
C ASP A 158 -4.89 3.65 -25.97
N SER A 159 -5.31 2.90 -24.93
CA SER A 159 -4.60 1.72 -24.40
C SER A 159 -5.28 0.40 -24.81
N MET A 160 -5.30 0.10 -26.11
CA MET A 160 -5.98 -1.10 -26.64
C MET A 160 -5.26 -2.41 -26.30
N GLU A 161 -3.93 -2.40 -26.22
CA GLU A 161 -3.10 -3.61 -26.09
C GLU A 161 -3.37 -4.39 -24.79
N ASP A 162 -3.88 -3.70 -23.77
CA ASP A 162 -4.18 -4.26 -22.46
C ASP A 162 -5.67 -4.64 -22.28
N ASN A 163 -6.50 -4.49 -23.31
CA ASN A 163 -7.93 -4.86 -23.22
C ASN A 163 -8.09 -6.36 -23.05
N TYR A 164 -8.97 -6.76 -22.12
CA TYR A 164 -9.23 -8.16 -21.79
C TYR A 164 -10.71 -8.50 -22.02
N ILE A 165 -11.03 -9.01 -23.21
CA ILE A 165 -12.39 -9.35 -23.63
C ILE A 165 -12.44 -10.84 -24.01
N VAL A 166 -12.87 -11.69 -23.07
CA VAL A 166 -12.86 -13.15 -23.24
C VAL A 166 -14.05 -13.83 -22.54
N ALA A 167 -14.35 -15.06 -22.93
CA ALA A 167 -15.41 -15.88 -22.30
C ALA A 167 -16.78 -15.18 -22.27
N ASN A 168 -17.11 -14.41 -23.30
CA ASN A 168 -18.44 -13.89 -23.56
C ASN A 168 -19.15 -14.79 -24.58
N LYS A 169 -20.36 -14.43 -25.03
CA LYS A 169 -21.05 -15.18 -26.09
C LYS A 169 -20.17 -15.28 -27.35
N ASP A 170 -20.21 -16.44 -28.01
CA ASP A 170 -19.49 -16.60 -29.28
C ASP A 170 -20.11 -15.69 -30.35
N ASP A 171 -19.28 -14.87 -31.00
CA ASP A 171 -19.71 -13.92 -32.03
C ASP A 171 -20.50 -14.60 -33.17
N ARG A 172 -20.26 -15.89 -33.44
CA ARG A 172 -20.97 -16.65 -34.49
C ARG A 172 -22.41 -16.99 -34.10
N GLU A 173 -22.69 -17.02 -32.80
CA GLU A 173 -24.04 -17.23 -32.26
C GLU A 173 -24.79 -15.90 -32.08
N CYS A 174 -24.10 -14.76 -32.26
CA CYS A 174 -24.69 -13.44 -32.24
C CYS A 174 -25.25 -13.08 -33.62
N GLY A 175 -26.49 -12.59 -33.64
CA GLY A 175 -27.12 -12.00 -34.82
C GLY A 175 -26.87 -10.49 -34.86
N ASP A 176 -25.60 -10.07 -34.83
CA ASP A 176 -25.23 -8.66 -34.74
C ASP A 176 -25.59 -7.94 -36.05
N ILE A 177 -26.63 -7.10 -35.98
CA ILE A 177 -27.12 -6.33 -37.12
C ILE A 177 -27.11 -4.86 -36.75
N CYS A 178 -26.42 -4.04 -37.55
CA CYS A 178 -26.37 -2.59 -37.35
C CYS A 178 -27.61 -1.89 -37.95
N PRO A 179 -27.89 -0.65 -37.54
CA PRO A 179 -28.97 0.16 -38.11
C PRO A 179 -28.95 0.20 -39.64
N GLY A 180 -30.12 0.04 -40.26
CA GLY A 180 -30.29 0.14 -41.72
C GLY A 180 -29.85 -1.09 -42.53
N THR A 181 -29.08 -2.02 -41.97
CA THR A 181 -28.63 -3.22 -42.70
C THR A 181 -29.81 -4.08 -43.16
N ILE A 182 -30.89 -4.17 -42.37
CA ILE A 182 -32.12 -4.92 -42.70
C ILE A 182 -32.85 -4.32 -43.91
N THR A 183 -32.79 -2.99 -44.07
CA THR A 183 -33.37 -2.27 -45.21
C THR A 183 -32.43 -2.21 -46.41
N GLY A 184 -31.27 -2.89 -46.35
CA GLY A 184 -30.26 -2.90 -47.42
C GLY A 184 -29.43 -1.63 -47.52
N THR A 185 -29.43 -0.78 -46.48
CA THR A 185 -28.75 0.52 -46.47
C THR A 185 -27.65 0.53 -45.40
N ILE A 186 -26.41 0.76 -45.81
CA ILE A 186 -25.29 0.96 -44.88
C ILE A 186 -25.43 2.35 -44.28
N THR A 187 -25.74 2.43 -42.98
CA THR A 187 -25.90 3.73 -42.29
C THR A 187 -24.76 4.02 -41.32
N CYS A 188 -24.12 2.99 -40.78
CA CYS A 188 -23.02 3.16 -39.84
C CYS A 188 -21.67 3.26 -40.55
N LYS A 189 -20.73 3.95 -39.91
CA LYS A 189 -19.35 4.03 -40.42
C LYS A 189 -18.70 2.65 -40.38
N GLN A 190 -17.94 2.33 -41.43
CA GLN A 190 -17.16 1.10 -41.49
C GLN A 190 -15.70 1.37 -41.11
N THR A 191 -15.09 0.47 -40.35
CA THR A 191 -13.65 0.48 -40.08
C THR A 191 -13.08 -0.92 -40.23
N THR A 192 -11.75 -1.05 -40.33
CA THR A 192 -11.06 -2.34 -40.44
C THR A 192 -10.41 -2.68 -39.11
N ILE A 193 -10.80 -3.82 -38.52
CA ILE A 193 -10.20 -4.36 -37.28
C ILE A 193 -9.67 -5.75 -37.62
N ASN A 194 -8.38 -6.00 -37.33
CA ASN A 194 -7.72 -7.29 -37.60
C ASN A 194 -7.92 -7.81 -39.05
N GLY A 195 -7.92 -6.90 -40.03
CA GLY A 195 -8.11 -7.22 -41.45
C GLY A 195 -9.57 -7.42 -41.89
N ASN A 196 -10.54 -7.37 -40.97
CA ASN A 196 -11.96 -7.49 -41.29
C ASN A 196 -12.64 -6.11 -41.28
N SER A 197 -13.30 -5.76 -42.39
CA SER A 197 -14.04 -4.50 -42.54
C SER A 197 -15.52 -4.72 -42.27
N GLY A 198 -16.10 -3.93 -41.36
CA GLY A 198 -17.50 -4.06 -40.97
C GLY A 198 -18.08 -2.76 -40.45
N GLU A 199 -19.41 -2.68 -40.41
CA GLU A 199 -20.16 -1.57 -39.80
C GLU A 199 -19.89 -1.50 -38.29
N ARG A 200 -19.84 -0.29 -37.74
CA ARG A 200 -19.60 -0.05 -36.32
C ARG A 200 -20.85 0.42 -35.60
N CYS A 201 -21.35 -0.38 -34.67
CA CYS A 201 -22.57 -0.10 -33.92
C CYS A 201 -22.54 -0.68 -32.50
N TRP A 202 -23.22 0.01 -31.60
CA TRP A 202 -23.40 -0.41 -30.20
C TRP A 202 -24.55 -1.41 -30.03
N ASN A 203 -25.55 -1.31 -30.91
CA ASN A 203 -26.70 -2.21 -31.02
C ASN A 203 -27.43 -1.95 -32.35
N GLN A 204 -28.55 -2.64 -32.56
CA GLN A 204 -29.43 -2.50 -33.74
C GLN A 204 -29.99 -1.09 -34.00
N ASN A 205 -29.95 -0.19 -33.01
CA ASN A 205 -30.54 1.14 -33.07
C ASN A 205 -29.50 2.27 -33.11
N HIS A 206 -28.26 2.02 -32.67
CA HIS A 206 -27.24 3.06 -32.50
C HIS A 206 -25.91 2.68 -33.14
N CYS A 207 -25.48 3.47 -34.12
CA CYS A 207 -24.13 3.39 -34.66
C CYS A 207 -23.09 3.86 -33.64
N GLN A 208 -21.85 3.37 -33.76
CA GLN A 208 -20.73 3.92 -33.03
C GLN A 208 -20.35 5.27 -33.65
N ARG A 209 -20.35 6.33 -32.82
CA ARG A 209 -19.93 7.65 -33.26
C ARG A 209 -18.41 7.68 -33.45
N ILE A 210 -17.96 7.95 -34.67
CA ILE A 210 -16.54 8.04 -35.02
C ILE A 210 -16.30 9.37 -35.72
N CYS A 211 -15.57 10.27 -35.06
CA CYS A 211 -15.28 11.59 -35.60
C CYS A 211 -14.41 11.55 -36.87
N PRO A 212 -14.50 12.60 -37.71
CA PRO A 212 -13.57 12.81 -38.81
C PRO A 212 -12.11 12.93 -38.33
N SER A 213 -11.15 12.60 -39.19
CA SER A 213 -9.71 12.66 -38.90
C SER A 213 -9.21 14.08 -38.63
N GLU A 214 -9.91 15.09 -39.12
CA GLU A 214 -9.55 16.50 -38.99
C GLU A 214 -9.88 17.03 -37.58
N CYS A 215 -10.79 16.36 -36.87
CA CYS A 215 -11.14 16.75 -35.51
C CYS A 215 -10.13 16.17 -34.53
N VAL A 216 -9.57 17.01 -33.67
CA VAL A 216 -8.49 16.61 -32.74
C VAL A 216 -8.98 15.51 -31.77
N HIS A 217 -10.13 15.71 -31.12
CA HIS A 217 -10.61 14.80 -30.07
C HIS A 217 -12.14 14.61 -29.96
N ALA A 218 -12.94 15.50 -30.55
CA ALA A 218 -14.38 15.49 -30.35
C ALA A 218 -15.12 16.13 -31.53
N CYS A 219 -16.34 15.65 -31.77
CA CYS A 219 -17.24 16.16 -32.80
C CYS A 219 -18.70 16.15 -32.32
N THR A 220 -19.54 16.96 -32.94
CA THR A 220 -21.00 16.95 -32.75
C THR A 220 -21.62 15.68 -33.36
N PRO A 221 -22.88 15.36 -33.07
CA PRO A 221 -23.61 14.29 -33.77
C PRO A 221 -23.65 14.47 -35.30
N HIS A 222 -23.51 15.70 -35.80
CA HIS A 222 -23.42 16.04 -37.22
C HIS A 222 -22.00 16.02 -37.78
N LEU A 223 -21.03 15.47 -37.01
CA LEU A 223 -19.62 15.32 -37.38
C LEU A 223 -18.85 16.64 -37.56
N GLU A 224 -19.34 17.73 -36.97
CA GLU A 224 -18.62 19.01 -36.95
C GLU A 224 -17.63 19.03 -35.77
N CYS A 225 -16.42 19.55 -35.97
CA CYS A 225 -15.40 19.52 -34.92
C CYS A 225 -15.74 20.44 -33.74
N CYS A 226 -15.52 19.90 -32.54
CA CYS A 226 -15.61 20.67 -31.30
C CYS A 226 -14.34 21.52 -31.08
N HIS A 227 -14.39 22.40 -30.08
CA HIS A 227 -13.19 23.11 -29.64
C HIS A 227 -12.11 22.12 -29.17
N ASP A 228 -10.82 22.45 -29.33
CA ASP A 228 -9.68 21.56 -29.03
C ASP A 228 -9.56 21.15 -27.56
N GLN A 229 -10.19 21.93 -26.67
CA GLN A 229 -10.27 21.66 -25.22
C GLN A 229 -11.50 20.81 -24.83
N CYS A 230 -12.41 20.53 -25.76
CA CYS A 230 -13.53 19.62 -25.55
C CYS A 230 -13.08 18.15 -25.66
N LEU A 231 -13.80 17.28 -24.98
CA LEU A 231 -13.67 15.83 -25.08
C LEU A 231 -15.04 15.18 -25.22
N GLY A 232 -15.08 14.13 -26.05
CA GLY A 232 -16.25 13.30 -26.32
C GLY A 232 -17.36 13.94 -27.16
N GLY A 233 -17.60 15.25 -27.03
CA GLY A 233 -18.49 16.00 -27.92
C GLY A 233 -18.76 17.41 -27.43
N CYS A 234 -19.63 18.10 -28.16
CA CYS A 234 -20.07 19.46 -27.86
C CYS A 234 -21.47 19.71 -28.40
N SER A 235 -22.15 20.69 -27.81
CA SER A 235 -23.46 21.19 -28.27
C SER A 235 -23.33 22.28 -29.34
N VAL A 236 -22.20 23.01 -29.37
CA VAL A 236 -21.89 24.03 -30.38
C VAL A 236 -20.47 23.78 -30.90
N PRO A 237 -20.27 23.63 -32.23
CA PRO A 237 -18.95 23.47 -32.84
C PRO A 237 -18.00 24.60 -32.46
N GLY A 238 -16.71 24.27 -32.25
CA GLY A 238 -15.66 25.26 -31.98
C GLY A 238 -15.78 26.07 -30.67
N ASN A 239 -16.77 25.81 -29.79
CA ASN A 239 -16.98 26.61 -28.59
C ASN A 239 -16.55 25.89 -27.29
N ALA A 240 -15.57 26.47 -26.58
CA ALA A 240 -14.99 25.91 -25.36
C ALA A 240 -15.94 25.88 -24.13
N THR A 241 -17.06 26.61 -24.14
CA THR A 241 -18.06 26.59 -23.06
C THR A 241 -19.23 25.66 -23.32
N LYS A 242 -19.27 25.05 -24.52
CA LYS A 242 -20.36 24.21 -24.99
C LYS A 242 -19.93 22.76 -25.18
N CYS A 243 -18.86 22.34 -24.52
CA CYS A 243 -18.36 20.97 -24.47
C CYS A 243 -19.26 20.07 -23.61
N ILE A 244 -19.29 18.76 -23.91
CA ILE A 244 -19.91 17.74 -23.06
C ILE A 244 -18.99 17.44 -21.86
N ALA A 245 -17.69 17.28 -22.12
CA ALA A 245 -16.66 17.13 -21.11
C ALA A 245 -15.41 17.92 -21.52
N CYS A 246 -14.58 18.30 -20.54
CA CYS A 246 -13.30 18.95 -20.81
C CYS A 246 -12.19 17.92 -20.96
N ARG A 247 -11.34 18.11 -21.97
CA ARG A 247 -10.12 17.32 -22.17
C ARG A 247 -9.20 17.46 -20.96
N ASN A 248 -8.82 18.69 -20.66
CA ASN A 248 -7.92 19.02 -19.56
C ASN A 248 -8.72 19.34 -18.30
N VAL A 249 -9.04 20.62 -18.04
CA VAL A 249 -9.73 21.03 -16.82
C VAL A 249 -10.91 21.96 -17.10
N LEU A 250 -11.96 21.81 -16.30
CA LEU A 250 -13.10 22.72 -16.26
C LEU A 250 -12.80 23.91 -15.32
N PHE A 251 -12.97 25.13 -15.82
CA PHE A 251 -12.92 26.35 -15.01
C PHE A 251 -14.17 27.21 -15.27
N GLY A 252 -15.01 27.38 -14.25
CA GLY A 252 -16.35 27.94 -14.44
C GLY A 252 -17.16 27.05 -15.38
N GLU A 253 -17.58 27.59 -16.52
CA GLU A 253 -18.28 26.86 -17.59
C GLU A 253 -17.37 26.54 -18.79
N ALA A 254 -16.10 26.95 -18.78
CA ALA A 254 -15.19 26.83 -19.92
C ALA A 254 -14.20 25.69 -19.73
N CYS A 255 -13.94 24.93 -20.81
CA CYS A 255 -12.83 24.00 -20.86
C CYS A 255 -11.54 24.73 -21.21
N VAL A 256 -10.57 24.65 -20.29
CA VAL A 256 -9.27 25.33 -20.40
C VAL A 256 -8.15 24.32 -20.29
N GLU A 257 -6.99 24.66 -20.85
CA GLU A 257 -5.83 23.77 -20.82
C GLU A 257 -5.25 23.63 -19.40
N ARG A 258 -5.16 24.74 -18.65
CA ARG A 258 -4.62 24.79 -17.29
C ARG A 258 -5.44 25.73 -16.44
N CYS A 259 -5.46 25.49 -15.13
CA CYS A 259 -6.12 26.40 -14.21
C CYS A 259 -5.44 27.78 -14.21
N PRO A 260 -6.22 28.88 -14.20
CA PRO A 260 -5.66 30.23 -14.13
C PRO A 260 -4.97 30.48 -12.80
N LEU A 261 -4.15 31.54 -12.73
CA LEU A 261 -3.43 31.93 -11.51
C LEU A 261 -4.40 32.08 -10.32
N GLY A 262 -4.02 31.50 -9.18
CA GLY A 262 -4.85 31.46 -7.96
C GLY A 262 -5.82 30.28 -7.86
N TYR A 263 -5.93 29.45 -8.90
CA TYR A 263 -6.71 28.21 -8.91
C TYR A 263 -5.81 26.99 -9.11
N TYR A 264 -6.28 25.85 -8.63
CA TYR A 264 -5.54 24.59 -8.61
C TYR A 264 -6.35 23.48 -9.24
N THR A 265 -5.69 22.56 -9.95
CA THR A 265 -6.34 21.36 -10.47
C THR A 265 -6.76 20.48 -9.29
N PHE A 266 -7.99 19.99 -9.33
CA PHE A 266 -8.54 19.06 -8.34
C PHE A 266 -9.05 17.82 -9.04
N LYS A 267 -8.66 16.65 -8.51
CA LYS A 267 -9.05 15.33 -9.03
C LYS A 267 -8.87 15.19 -10.56
N GLY A 268 -7.92 15.92 -11.15
CA GLY A 268 -7.53 15.81 -12.56
C GLY A 268 -8.56 16.27 -13.62
N TRP A 269 -9.63 16.99 -13.24
CA TRP A 269 -10.68 17.38 -14.21
C TRP A 269 -11.27 18.78 -14.03
N ARG A 270 -11.11 19.43 -12.88
CA ARG A 270 -11.63 20.79 -12.63
C ARG A 270 -10.67 21.66 -11.84
N CYS A 271 -10.90 22.96 -11.90
CA CYS A 271 -10.16 23.96 -11.15
C CYS A 271 -10.91 24.37 -9.88
N VAL A 272 -10.19 24.50 -8.77
CA VAL A 272 -10.72 24.91 -7.46
C VAL A 272 -9.89 26.04 -6.87
N SER A 273 -10.49 26.87 -6.03
CA SER A 273 -9.77 27.96 -5.36
C SER A 273 -8.85 27.44 -4.25
N LEU A 274 -7.89 28.26 -3.82
CA LEU A 274 -7.09 27.99 -2.62
C LEU A 274 -7.97 27.66 -1.40
N LYS A 275 -9.04 28.46 -1.21
CA LYS A 275 -9.97 28.31 -0.11
C LYS A 275 -10.64 26.94 -0.09
N PHE A 276 -11.06 26.42 -1.24
CA PHE A 276 -11.63 25.07 -1.33
C PHE A 276 -10.65 24.00 -0.83
N CYS A 277 -9.37 24.08 -1.23
CA CYS A 277 -8.35 23.13 -0.77
C CYS A 277 -8.08 23.28 0.75
N GLN A 278 -8.09 24.51 1.26
CA GLN A 278 -7.96 24.80 2.70
C GLN A 278 -9.14 24.28 3.52
N ASP A 279 -10.36 24.42 3.03
CA ASP A 279 -11.55 23.92 3.72
C ASP A 279 -11.50 22.38 3.81
N LEU A 280 -11.09 21.69 2.74
CA LEU A 280 -10.86 20.24 2.76
C LEU A 280 -9.76 19.83 3.76
N HIS A 281 -8.63 20.55 3.76
CA HIS A 281 -7.55 20.31 4.71
C HIS A 281 -8.05 20.43 6.16
N ASN A 282 -8.75 21.54 6.47
CA ASN A 282 -9.24 21.83 7.81
C ASN A 282 -10.33 20.87 8.28
N GLN A 283 -11.16 20.34 7.37
CA GLN A 283 -12.18 19.34 7.70
C GLN A 283 -11.59 18.02 8.19
N CYS A 284 -10.40 17.65 7.73
CA CYS A 284 -9.67 16.44 8.12
C CYS A 284 -8.62 16.67 9.21
N LYS A 285 -8.29 17.91 9.53
CA LYS A 285 -7.27 18.25 10.52
C LYS A 285 -7.59 17.62 11.88
N GLY A 286 -6.71 16.77 12.37
CA GLY A 286 -6.85 16.08 13.66
C GLY A 286 -7.89 14.95 13.70
N LYS A 287 -8.47 14.55 12.55
CA LYS A 287 -9.33 13.36 12.45
C LYS A 287 -8.51 12.14 12.05
N SER A 288 -8.78 11.00 12.68
CA SER A 288 -8.20 9.70 12.32
C SER A 288 -9.14 8.93 11.37
N GLY A 289 -8.60 8.20 10.40
CA GLY A 289 -9.35 7.40 9.43
C GLY A 289 -8.98 7.71 7.97
N ASP A 290 -9.86 7.37 7.03
CA ASP A 290 -9.74 7.66 5.59
C ASP A 290 -10.09 9.14 5.28
N CYS A 291 -9.45 10.05 6.01
CA CYS A 291 -9.57 11.50 5.84
C CYS A 291 -8.16 12.04 5.57
N HIS A 292 -8.00 12.82 4.50
CA HIS A 292 -6.70 13.30 4.09
C HIS A 292 -6.60 14.81 4.24
N GLU A 293 -5.52 15.26 4.88
CA GLU A 293 -5.15 16.67 4.95
C GLU A 293 -4.64 17.12 3.58
N TYR A 294 -5.55 17.63 2.73
CA TYR A 294 -5.21 18.06 1.38
C TYR A 294 -4.13 19.15 1.38
N VAL A 295 -3.28 19.10 0.35
CA VAL A 295 -2.10 19.94 0.16
C VAL A 295 -1.96 20.36 -1.29
N ILE A 296 -1.15 21.37 -1.55
CA ILE A 296 -0.89 21.89 -2.89
C ILE A 296 0.50 21.47 -3.35
N HIS A 297 0.58 20.88 -4.53
CA HIS A 297 1.83 20.52 -5.18
C HIS A 297 1.70 20.72 -6.69
N ASN A 298 2.66 21.42 -7.30
CA ASN A 298 2.72 21.70 -8.74
C ASN A 298 1.36 22.13 -9.35
N GLY A 299 0.69 23.11 -8.72
CA GLY A 299 -0.59 23.62 -9.20
C GLY A 299 -1.79 22.70 -8.98
N THR A 300 -1.64 21.62 -8.21
CA THR A 300 -2.69 20.61 -7.97
C THR A 300 -3.00 20.50 -6.47
N CYS A 301 -4.28 20.44 -6.10
CA CYS A 301 -4.74 20.11 -4.75
C CYS A 301 -4.87 18.59 -4.60
N ILE A 302 -3.97 17.97 -3.83
CA ILE A 302 -3.79 16.51 -3.68
C ILE A 302 -3.91 16.10 -2.22
N PRO A 303 -4.26 14.83 -1.90
CA PRO A 303 -4.52 14.41 -0.51
C PRO A 303 -3.27 14.37 0.38
N LYS A 304 -2.07 14.23 -0.19
CA LYS A 304 -0.80 14.19 0.55
C LYS A 304 0.36 14.61 -0.34
N CYS A 305 1.41 15.18 0.25
CA CYS A 305 2.64 15.48 -0.49
C CYS A 305 3.26 14.19 -1.06
N PRO A 306 3.79 14.25 -2.30
CA PRO A 306 4.50 13.12 -2.89
C PRO A 306 5.81 12.85 -2.15
N SER A 307 6.38 11.67 -2.39
CA SER A 307 7.67 11.26 -1.83
C SER A 307 8.75 12.32 -2.10
N GLY A 308 9.50 12.69 -1.05
CA GLY A 308 10.52 13.75 -1.13
C GLY A 308 10.02 15.16 -0.82
N TYR A 309 8.73 15.33 -0.53
CA TYR A 309 8.13 16.60 -0.13
C TYR A 309 7.42 16.52 1.22
N THR A 310 7.38 17.64 1.94
CA THR A 310 6.66 17.80 3.21
C THR A 310 5.92 19.14 3.26
N THR A 311 4.94 19.25 4.14
CA THR A 311 4.26 20.52 4.45
C THR A 311 4.92 21.18 5.64
N MET A 312 5.61 22.30 5.42
CA MET A 312 6.16 23.12 6.51
C MET A 312 5.08 24.01 7.16
N ASN A 313 4.14 24.53 6.36
CA ASN A 313 3.15 25.51 6.79
C ASN A 313 1.72 25.05 6.46
N SER A 314 0.90 24.83 7.49
CA SER A 314 -0.52 24.44 7.33
C SER A 314 -1.41 25.53 6.72
N THR A 315 -0.94 26.78 6.63
CA THR A 315 -1.71 27.90 6.05
C THR A 315 -1.58 27.97 4.53
N THR A 316 -0.37 27.80 4.01
CA THR A 316 -0.11 27.84 2.56
C THR A 316 -0.36 26.51 1.86
N LEU A 317 -0.38 25.40 2.62
CA LEU A 317 -0.58 24.03 2.12
C LEU A 317 0.42 23.53 1.07
N ASN A 318 1.41 24.35 0.70
CA ASN A 318 2.40 24.00 -0.31
C ASN A 318 3.37 22.92 0.19
N CYS A 319 3.55 21.90 -0.63
CA CYS A 319 4.57 20.88 -0.48
C CYS A 319 5.94 21.43 -0.86
N THR A 320 6.87 21.44 0.10
CA THR A 320 8.26 21.86 -0.10
C THR A 320 9.18 20.64 -0.13
N PRO A 321 10.24 20.63 -0.97
CA PRO A 321 11.19 19.53 -1.00
C PRO A 321 11.91 19.41 0.34
N CYS A 322 12.07 18.18 0.81
CA CYS A 322 12.77 17.90 2.05
C CYS A 322 14.27 18.11 1.88
N ALA A 323 14.94 18.72 2.88
CA ALA A 323 16.40 18.76 2.94
C ALA A 323 16.94 17.38 3.37
N GLY A 324 16.92 16.42 2.45
CA GLY A 324 17.25 15.01 2.72
C GLY A 324 16.00 14.11 2.76
N ARG A 325 15.95 13.13 3.68
CA ARG A 325 14.78 12.25 3.85
C ARG A 325 13.67 13.01 4.60
N CYS A 326 12.43 12.90 4.13
CA CYS A 326 11.31 13.60 4.77
C CYS A 326 11.00 13.02 6.16
N HIS A 327 11.05 13.86 7.19
CA HIS A 327 10.56 13.51 8.52
C HIS A 327 9.04 13.30 8.46
N LYS A 328 8.59 12.09 8.80
CA LYS A 328 7.16 11.77 8.93
C LYS A 328 6.86 11.67 10.42
N GLN A 329 6.08 12.63 10.92
CA GLN A 329 5.58 12.60 12.28
C GLN A 329 4.28 11.78 12.35
N CYS A 330 4.25 10.82 13.25
CA CYS A 330 3.08 9.97 13.50
C CYS A 330 2.56 10.29 14.90
N THR A 331 1.25 10.27 15.13
CA THR A 331 0.64 10.78 16.37
C THR A 331 -0.19 9.74 17.11
N GLY A 332 -0.27 9.89 18.44
CA GLY A 332 -1.09 9.08 19.33
C GLY A 332 -0.39 7.83 19.85
N VAL A 333 -1.11 7.05 20.67
CA VAL A 333 -0.60 5.77 21.20
C VAL A 333 -0.77 4.70 20.12
N LYS A 334 0.32 4.03 19.76
CA LYS A 334 0.35 3.00 18.72
C LYS A 334 0.64 1.65 19.35
N THR A 335 -0.28 0.71 19.17
CA THR A 335 -0.09 -0.68 19.59
C THR A 335 0.28 -1.51 18.37
N VAL A 336 1.44 -2.16 18.43
CA VAL A 336 1.92 -3.12 17.43
C VAL A 336 1.72 -4.52 18.00
N ASP A 337 0.60 -5.13 17.65
CA ASP A 337 0.20 -6.50 18.00
C ASP A 337 0.26 -7.46 16.80
N SER A 338 0.48 -6.92 15.59
CA SER A 338 0.47 -7.63 14.32
C SER A 338 1.37 -6.93 13.29
N VAL A 339 1.74 -7.66 12.23
CA VAL A 339 2.47 -7.11 11.07
C VAL A 339 1.74 -5.93 10.44
N MET A 340 0.42 -6.01 10.26
CA MET A 340 -0.36 -4.91 9.67
C MET A 340 -0.30 -3.63 10.53
N ALA A 341 -0.34 -3.78 11.86
CA ALA A 341 -0.21 -2.64 12.76
C ALA A 341 1.19 -2.00 12.67
N ALA A 342 2.24 -2.80 12.47
CA ALA A 342 3.59 -2.29 12.22
C ALA A 342 3.66 -1.55 10.87
N GLN A 343 3.12 -2.14 9.79
CA GLN A 343 3.13 -1.56 8.44
C GLN A 343 2.44 -0.20 8.37
N ALA A 344 1.41 0.04 9.19
CA ALA A 344 0.77 1.35 9.30
C ALA A 344 1.74 2.46 9.76
N LEU A 345 2.82 2.09 10.45
CA LEU A 345 3.88 2.99 10.93
C LEU A 345 5.07 3.08 9.96
N ARG A 346 5.00 2.44 8.79
CA ARG A 346 6.08 2.44 7.81
C ARG A 346 6.47 3.87 7.40
N GLY A 347 7.76 4.16 7.53
CA GLY A 347 8.35 5.46 7.24
C GLY A 347 8.13 6.54 8.29
N CYS A 348 7.51 6.25 9.44
CA CYS A 348 7.47 7.18 10.58
C CYS A 348 8.90 7.40 11.11
N THR A 349 9.32 8.65 11.28
CA THR A 349 10.62 9.01 11.88
C THR A 349 10.47 9.54 13.31
N VAL A 350 9.36 10.23 13.60
CA VAL A 350 9.05 10.73 14.95
C VAL A 350 7.66 10.25 15.34
N LEU A 351 7.51 9.64 16.50
CA LEU A 351 6.22 9.29 17.09
C LEU A 351 5.89 10.27 18.21
N ASN A 352 4.95 11.19 17.93
CA ASN A 352 4.34 12.05 18.93
C ASN A 352 3.23 11.30 19.68
N GLY A 353 3.65 10.55 20.69
CA GLY A 353 2.84 9.62 21.46
C GLY A 353 3.68 8.46 21.99
N SER A 354 3.04 7.35 22.32
CA SER A 354 3.69 6.18 22.92
C SER A 354 3.60 4.96 22.03
N LEU A 355 4.62 4.11 22.07
CA LEU A 355 4.67 2.86 21.32
C LEU A 355 4.51 1.67 22.27
N ILE A 356 3.56 0.78 21.97
CA ILE A 356 3.32 -0.44 22.72
C ILE A 356 3.50 -1.63 21.78
N ILE A 357 4.40 -2.55 22.10
CA ILE A 357 4.68 -3.75 21.30
C ILE A 357 4.19 -4.97 22.07
N LYS A 358 3.30 -5.76 21.45
CA LYS A 358 2.64 -6.94 22.02
C LYS A 358 2.51 -8.10 21.02
N ILE A 359 3.57 -8.36 20.27
CA ILE A 359 3.54 -9.37 19.21
C ILE A 359 3.81 -10.77 19.75
N SER A 360 2.79 -11.64 19.68
CA SER A 360 2.85 -12.99 20.26
C SER A 360 3.31 -14.06 19.27
N GLY A 361 3.20 -13.82 17.96
CA GLY A 361 3.58 -14.79 16.92
C GLY A 361 3.31 -14.30 15.50
N GLY A 362 3.88 -15.01 14.51
CA GLY A 362 3.88 -14.64 13.08
C GLY A 362 5.11 -15.20 12.37
N ASN A 363 5.18 -15.05 11.05
CA ASN A 363 6.36 -15.42 10.25
C ASN A 363 7.19 -14.17 9.95
N ASP A 364 8.51 -14.32 9.88
CA ASP A 364 9.49 -13.28 9.49
C ASP A 364 9.31 -11.95 10.25
N ILE A 365 8.98 -12.03 11.54
CA ILE A 365 8.52 -10.86 12.31
C ILE A 365 9.62 -9.80 12.42
N GLU A 366 10.86 -10.20 12.67
CA GLU A 366 11.97 -9.25 12.84
C GLU A 366 12.20 -8.43 11.55
N GLU A 367 12.19 -9.07 10.38
CA GLU A 367 12.41 -8.41 9.09
C GLU A 367 11.29 -7.40 8.78
N GLU A 368 10.04 -7.81 9.02
CA GLU A 368 8.88 -6.95 8.76
C GLU A 368 8.79 -5.79 9.77
N LEU A 369 9.14 -6.01 11.03
CA LEU A 369 9.26 -4.96 12.03
C LEU A 369 10.41 -4.00 11.70
N GLU A 370 11.56 -4.47 11.20
CA GLU A 370 12.65 -3.57 10.79
C GLU A 370 12.23 -2.74 9.56
N ALA A 371 11.58 -3.37 8.57
CA ALA A 371 11.08 -2.69 7.39
C ALA A 371 10.03 -1.61 7.71
N SER A 372 9.26 -1.83 8.78
CA SER A 372 8.18 -0.95 9.22
C SER A 372 8.64 0.14 10.21
N LEU A 373 9.37 -0.24 11.26
CA LEU A 373 9.73 0.60 12.40
C LEU A 373 11.21 1.01 12.42
N GLY A 374 12.05 0.44 11.56
CA GLY A 374 13.50 0.71 11.57
C GLY A 374 13.92 2.12 11.18
N GLN A 375 12.98 2.95 10.70
CA GLN A 375 13.22 4.39 10.46
C GLN A 375 12.82 5.28 11.63
N LEU A 376 12.20 4.74 12.68
CA LEU A 376 11.78 5.52 13.84
C LEU A 376 13.01 5.97 14.64
N GLU A 377 13.16 7.28 14.81
CA GLU A 377 14.29 7.93 15.47
C GLU A 377 13.93 8.46 16.86
N GLU A 378 12.69 8.91 17.06
CA GLU A 378 12.25 9.55 18.29
C GLU A 378 10.82 9.12 18.71
N ILE A 379 10.63 8.88 20.01
CA ILE A 379 9.33 8.67 20.66
C ILE A 379 9.16 9.75 21.74
N THR A 380 8.09 10.55 21.67
CA THR A 380 7.86 11.62 22.67
C THR A 380 7.29 11.10 23.98
N GLY A 381 6.49 10.03 23.95
CA GLY A 381 5.94 9.36 25.13
C GLY A 381 6.88 8.29 25.68
N TYR A 382 6.33 7.08 25.87
CA TYR A 382 7.04 5.92 26.40
C TYR A 382 7.08 4.77 25.39
N LEU A 383 8.02 3.84 25.60
CA LEU A 383 8.12 2.57 24.89
C LEU A 383 7.79 1.41 25.83
N SER A 384 6.77 0.63 25.48
CA SER A 384 6.32 -0.52 26.26
C SER A 384 6.41 -1.81 25.44
N ILE A 385 7.19 -2.79 25.90
CA ILE A 385 7.28 -4.13 25.31
C ILE A 385 6.66 -5.11 26.32
N ARG A 386 5.48 -5.64 26.01
CA ARG A 386 4.77 -6.52 26.95
C ARG A 386 4.14 -7.71 26.25
N ARG A 387 4.37 -8.91 26.80
CA ARG A 387 3.88 -10.17 26.21
C ARG A 387 4.33 -10.35 24.75
N ALA A 388 5.51 -9.83 24.41
CA ALA A 388 6.05 -9.90 23.06
C ALA A 388 6.85 -11.20 22.88
N TYR A 389 6.14 -12.34 22.89
CA TYR A 389 6.77 -13.66 22.91
C TYR A 389 7.56 -13.99 21.64
N ALA A 390 7.27 -13.33 20.52
CA ALA A 390 8.00 -13.56 19.29
C ALA A 390 9.36 -12.84 19.21
N LEU A 391 9.60 -11.85 20.08
CA LEU A 391 10.80 -11.02 20.01
C LEU A 391 11.98 -11.67 20.73
N VAL A 392 13.12 -11.71 20.04
CA VAL A 392 14.41 -12.10 20.60
C VAL A 392 15.30 -10.88 20.87
N SER A 393 15.11 -9.80 20.12
CA SER A 393 15.89 -8.56 20.16
C SER A 393 14.99 -7.33 19.93
N LEU A 394 15.47 -6.12 20.27
CA LEU A 394 14.86 -4.84 19.84
C LEU A 394 15.63 -4.17 18.69
N SER A 395 16.53 -4.92 18.03
CA SER A 395 17.37 -4.45 16.92
C SER A 395 16.60 -3.84 15.76
N PHE A 396 15.38 -4.33 15.49
CA PHE A 396 14.50 -3.76 14.47
C PHE A 396 14.19 -2.26 14.70
N LEU A 397 14.27 -1.75 15.94
CA LEU A 397 14.25 -0.31 16.25
C LEU A 397 15.62 0.33 16.01
N ARG A 398 16.17 0.08 14.81
CA ARG A 398 17.57 0.33 14.46
C ARG A 398 18.02 1.77 14.67
N LYS A 399 17.15 2.71 14.33
CA LYS A 399 17.40 4.15 14.36
C LYS A 399 16.87 4.87 15.59
N LEU A 400 16.18 4.18 16.51
CA LEU A 400 15.64 4.84 17.69
C LEU A 400 16.81 5.40 18.50
N ARG A 401 16.77 6.70 18.84
CA ARG A 401 17.83 7.38 19.60
C ARG A 401 17.29 8.12 20.81
N VAL A 402 16.03 8.54 20.79
CA VAL A 402 15.47 9.40 21.84
C VAL A 402 14.10 8.90 22.29
N ILE A 403 13.93 8.73 23.60
CA ILE A 403 12.63 8.59 24.27
C ILE A 403 12.48 9.78 25.22
N ARG A 404 11.53 10.68 24.95
CA ARG A 404 11.41 11.93 25.73
C ARG A 404 10.74 11.73 27.08
N GLY A 405 9.76 10.83 27.19
CA GLY A 405 9.02 10.63 28.45
C GLY A 405 8.11 11.82 28.81
N GLU A 406 7.52 12.49 27.83
CA GLU A 406 6.49 13.53 28.05
C GLU A 406 5.19 12.91 28.59
N THR A 407 4.92 11.67 28.19
CA THR A 407 3.90 10.80 28.78
C THR A 407 4.57 9.53 29.27
N LEU A 408 4.14 9.04 30.44
CA LEU A 408 4.74 7.89 31.13
C LEU A 408 3.68 6.79 31.32
N GLU A 409 4.10 5.53 31.27
CA GLU A 409 3.25 4.39 31.67
C GLU A 409 3.03 4.42 33.20
N ALA A 410 2.00 3.72 33.67
CA ALA A 410 1.66 3.58 35.09
C ALA A 410 2.90 3.24 35.94
N GLY A 411 3.19 4.07 36.95
CA GLY A 411 4.42 3.97 37.73
C GLY A 411 5.57 4.85 37.23
N ASN A 412 5.30 5.87 36.41
CA ASN A 412 6.28 6.85 35.92
C ASN A 412 7.41 6.21 35.09
N TYR A 413 7.07 5.23 34.25
CA TYR A 413 8.03 4.54 33.39
C TYR A 413 8.00 5.08 31.96
N SER A 414 9.16 5.40 31.41
CA SER A 414 9.36 5.77 30.00
C SER A 414 9.83 4.59 29.15
N PHE A 415 10.40 3.56 29.78
CA PHE A 415 10.69 2.27 29.17
C PHE A 415 10.14 1.15 30.05
N TYR A 416 9.30 0.27 29.48
CA TYR A 416 8.59 -0.76 30.23
C TYR A 416 8.64 -2.11 29.51
N ALA A 417 9.40 -3.07 30.04
CA ALA A 417 9.56 -4.40 29.48
C ALA A 417 9.07 -5.49 30.46
N THR A 418 7.93 -6.13 30.16
CA THR A 418 7.38 -7.18 31.02
C THR A 418 6.95 -8.43 30.26
N ASP A 419 7.17 -9.61 30.83
CA ASP A 419 6.61 -10.89 30.34
C ASP A 419 7.03 -11.19 28.90
N ASN A 420 8.32 -11.03 28.57
CA ASN A 420 8.87 -11.33 27.26
C ASN A 420 9.76 -12.58 27.35
N GLN A 421 9.17 -13.75 27.11
CA GLN A 421 9.80 -15.06 27.36
C GLN A 421 11.02 -15.37 26.49
N ASN A 422 11.16 -14.72 25.33
CA ASN A 422 12.22 -15.01 24.37
C ASN A 422 13.21 -13.87 24.16
N LEU A 423 12.99 -12.72 24.80
CA LEU A 423 13.87 -11.55 24.66
C LEU A 423 15.23 -11.85 25.29
N ARG A 424 16.30 -11.76 24.50
CA ARG A 424 17.68 -12.06 24.90
C ARG A 424 18.60 -10.85 24.88
N GLN A 425 18.37 -9.93 23.93
CA GLN A 425 19.13 -8.70 23.78
C GLN A 425 18.19 -7.51 23.62
N LEU A 426 18.62 -6.33 24.04
CA LEU A 426 17.90 -5.09 23.73
C LEU A 426 18.44 -4.51 22.42
N TRP A 427 19.68 -4.03 22.43
CA TRP A 427 20.38 -3.56 21.25
C TRP A 427 21.85 -4.02 21.27
N ASP A 428 22.50 -4.02 20.11
CA ASP A 428 23.96 -4.08 20.04
C ASP A 428 24.54 -2.72 20.51
N TRP A 429 24.81 -2.61 21.81
CA TRP A 429 25.31 -1.39 22.46
C TRP A 429 26.68 -0.93 21.94
N SER A 430 27.40 -1.75 21.17
CA SER A 430 28.63 -1.31 20.49
C SER A 430 28.34 -0.42 19.28
N LYS A 431 27.12 -0.49 18.72
CA LYS A 431 26.68 0.22 17.51
C LYS A 431 25.46 1.12 17.74
N HIS A 432 24.84 1.03 18.92
CA HIS A 432 23.59 1.71 19.23
C HIS A 432 23.75 2.62 20.45
N ASN A 433 23.16 3.82 20.36
CA ASN A 433 23.03 4.76 21.45
C ASN A 433 21.56 5.12 21.65
N LEU A 434 21.15 5.29 22.89
CA LEU A 434 19.79 5.64 23.26
C LEU A 434 19.84 6.64 24.41
N THR A 435 18.99 7.66 24.35
CA THR A 435 18.84 8.66 25.41
C THR A 435 17.39 8.68 25.89
N ILE A 436 17.21 8.54 27.20
CA ILE A 436 15.91 8.66 27.87
C ILE A 436 15.94 9.96 28.66
N LEU A 437 15.13 10.94 28.25
CA LEU A 437 15.17 12.28 28.85
C LEU A 437 14.42 12.37 30.18
N ASN A 438 13.31 11.64 30.30
CA ASN A 438 12.46 11.62 31.49
C ASN A 438 11.84 10.23 31.68
N GLY A 439 11.50 9.89 32.93
CA GLY A 439 10.88 8.63 33.30
C GLY A 439 11.86 7.51 33.65
N ARG A 440 11.32 6.48 34.32
CA ARG A 440 12.07 5.32 34.81
C ARG A 440 12.03 4.14 33.84
N MET A 441 12.89 3.15 34.07
CA MET A 441 12.85 1.87 33.35
C MET A 441 12.30 0.76 34.24
N PHE A 442 11.54 -0.16 33.66
CA PHE A 442 10.97 -1.31 34.36
C PHE A 442 11.22 -2.60 33.60
N PHE A 443 11.72 -3.62 34.30
CA PHE A 443 11.98 -4.96 33.77
C PHE A 443 11.40 -6.02 34.71
N LEU A 444 10.51 -6.88 34.21
CA LEU A 444 9.96 -8.00 34.99
C LEU A 444 9.65 -9.19 34.07
N HIS A 445 9.86 -10.43 34.53
CA HIS A 445 9.55 -11.66 33.77
C HIS A 445 10.17 -11.69 32.35
N ASN A 446 11.43 -11.28 32.20
CA ASN A 446 12.21 -11.43 30.97
C ASN A 446 13.27 -12.52 31.19
N THR A 447 12.86 -13.79 31.20
CA THR A 447 13.66 -14.92 31.71
C THR A 447 14.95 -15.20 30.93
N LYS A 448 15.03 -14.81 29.65
CA LYS A 448 16.21 -14.99 28.79
C LYS A 448 17.05 -13.72 28.62
N LEU A 449 16.65 -12.59 29.20
CA LEU A 449 17.37 -11.33 29.10
C LEU A 449 18.40 -11.23 30.22
N CYS A 450 19.67 -11.17 29.86
CA CYS A 450 20.76 -11.08 30.82
C CYS A 450 20.72 -9.76 31.63
N LYS A 451 21.02 -9.85 32.93
CA LYS A 451 21.14 -8.68 33.81
C LYS A 451 22.19 -7.67 33.31
N SER A 452 23.27 -8.15 32.70
CA SER A 452 24.31 -7.32 32.10
C SER A 452 23.79 -6.39 30.99
N GLU A 453 22.82 -6.85 30.18
CA GLU A 453 22.18 -6.02 29.15
C GLU A 453 21.39 -4.86 29.75
N ILE A 454 20.68 -5.09 30.86
CA ILE A 454 19.91 -4.07 31.57
C ILE A 454 20.85 -3.03 32.20
N LEU A 455 21.91 -3.48 32.87
CA LEU A 455 22.93 -2.59 33.44
C LEU A 455 23.63 -1.77 32.35
N ARG A 456 23.90 -2.38 31.18
CA ARG A 456 24.50 -1.67 30.07
C ARG A 456 23.57 -0.61 29.49
N MET A 457 22.27 -0.89 29.42
CA MET A 457 21.28 0.11 29.04
C MET A 457 21.30 1.32 29.97
N GLU A 458 21.31 1.11 31.29
CA GLU A 458 21.38 2.19 32.29
C GLU A 458 22.62 3.08 32.11
N GLU A 459 23.75 2.49 31.74
CA GLU A 459 24.98 3.23 31.45
C GLU A 459 24.86 4.09 30.20
N VAL A 460 24.29 3.55 29.13
CA VAL A 460 24.16 4.24 27.84
C VAL A 460 23.11 5.34 27.90
N THR A 461 22.00 5.12 28.61
CA THR A 461 20.89 6.09 28.71
C THR A 461 21.14 7.20 29.73
N GLY A 462 22.12 7.04 30.63
CA GLY A 462 22.44 8.03 31.67
C GLY A 462 21.46 8.04 32.84
N THR A 463 20.67 6.99 33.04
CA THR A 463 19.63 6.93 34.08
C THR A 463 20.15 6.48 35.46
N LYS A 464 21.47 6.35 35.65
CA LYS A 464 22.12 5.89 36.90
C LYS A 464 21.73 6.69 38.14
N ASP A 465 21.47 7.99 38.01
CA ASP A 465 21.23 8.89 39.16
C ASP A 465 19.74 9.12 39.50
N SER A 466 18.81 8.55 38.72
CA SER A 466 17.35 8.68 38.95
C SER A 466 16.77 7.57 39.86
N ILE A 467 17.60 6.67 40.37
CA ILE A 467 17.18 5.40 40.97
C ILE A 467 17.41 5.46 42.49
N THR A 468 16.33 5.66 43.25
CA THR A 468 16.31 5.29 44.67
C THR A 468 16.56 3.79 44.78
N LYS A 469 17.51 3.42 45.65
CA LYS A 469 18.11 2.08 45.87
C LYS A 469 17.15 0.89 46.09
N ASN A 470 15.83 1.05 45.99
CA ASN A 470 14.87 0.04 46.43
C ASN A 470 14.05 -0.68 45.35
N GLU A 471 14.04 -0.28 44.08
CA GLU A 471 13.09 -0.89 43.12
C GLU A 471 13.62 -1.07 41.71
N ILE A 472 14.91 -1.40 41.56
CA ILE A 472 15.21 -2.41 40.55
C ILE A 472 14.74 -3.74 41.15
N SER A 473 13.46 -4.06 40.99
CA SER A 473 12.98 -5.42 41.14
C SER A 473 13.52 -6.25 39.98
N ILE A 474 14.85 -6.32 39.78
CA ILE A 474 15.48 -7.46 39.13
C ILE A 474 15.20 -8.57 40.12
N PRO A 475 14.23 -9.45 39.86
CA PRO A 475 14.03 -10.58 40.74
C PRO A 475 15.36 -11.35 40.77
N ALA A 476 15.68 -12.02 41.87
CA ALA A 476 16.84 -12.92 41.95
C ALA A 476 16.92 -13.94 40.78
N TYR A 477 15.82 -14.13 40.04
CA TYR A 477 15.70 -14.91 38.81
C TYR A 477 16.47 -14.36 37.58
N GLY A 478 17.01 -13.14 37.62
CA GLY A 478 17.93 -12.64 36.58
C GLY A 478 19.22 -13.47 36.45
N ASP A 479 19.50 -14.33 37.44
CA ASP A 479 20.61 -15.29 37.43
C ASP A 479 20.28 -16.59 36.68
N GLN A 480 19.04 -16.80 36.20
CA GLN A 480 18.68 -18.01 35.42
C GLN A 480 18.88 -17.88 33.90
N ALA A 481 19.13 -16.66 33.39
CA ALA A 481 19.51 -16.51 31.99
C ALA A 481 20.95 -17.03 31.80
N PHE A 482 21.14 -17.99 30.89
CA PHE A 482 22.46 -18.49 30.49
C PHE A 482 23.26 -17.38 29.79
N CYS A 483 23.95 -16.55 30.56
CA CYS A 483 24.82 -15.51 30.03
C CYS A 483 26.17 -16.14 29.65
N GLU A 484 26.42 -16.26 28.35
CA GLU A 484 27.67 -16.75 27.78
C GLU A 484 28.81 -15.77 28.11
N ASN A 485 29.64 -16.11 29.09
CA ASN A 485 30.72 -15.22 29.57
C ASN A 485 32.10 -15.56 28.97
N GLN A 486 32.25 -16.69 28.29
CA GLN A 486 33.51 -17.13 27.70
C GLN A 486 33.52 -17.01 26.17
N VAL A 487 34.69 -16.66 25.61
CA VAL A 487 34.86 -16.45 24.16
C VAL A 487 35.56 -17.67 23.54
N LEU A 488 34.92 -18.31 22.55
CA LEU A 488 35.52 -19.35 21.71
C LEU A 488 36.38 -18.71 20.62
N LYS A 489 37.61 -19.19 20.45
CA LYS A 489 38.53 -18.70 19.41
C LYS A 489 38.69 -19.71 18.29
N PHE A 490 38.65 -19.24 17.04
CA PHE A 490 38.94 -20.06 15.87
C PHE A 490 40.45 -20.32 15.77
N THR A 491 40.85 -21.57 15.57
CA THR A 491 42.26 -21.97 15.42
C THR A 491 42.64 -22.16 13.95
N GLN A 492 41.71 -22.64 13.12
CA GLN A 492 41.96 -22.88 11.70
C GLN A 492 40.73 -22.55 10.84
N ILE A 493 40.97 -21.86 9.73
CA ILE A 493 39.96 -21.57 8.70
C ILE A 493 40.58 -21.94 7.34
N ARG A 494 39.95 -22.87 6.62
CA ARG A 494 40.38 -23.28 5.27
C ARG A 494 39.22 -23.17 4.29
N THR A 495 39.45 -22.53 3.16
CA THR A 495 38.41 -22.25 2.16
C THR A 495 38.70 -22.96 0.84
N THR A 496 37.63 -23.40 0.20
CA THR A 496 37.61 -23.84 -1.20
C THR A 496 36.54 -23.02 -1.94
N HIS A 497 36.21 -23.39 -3.18
CA HIS A 497 35.20 -22.65 -3.95
C HIS A 497 33.76 -22.96 -3.48
N ASP A 498 33.55 -24.09 -2.83
CA ASP A 498 32.22 -24.57 -2.41
C ASP A 498 32.15 -25.03 -0.93
N LYS A 499 33.27 -24.97 -0.19
CA LYS A 499 33.35 -25.44 1.20
C LYS A 499 34.22 -24.54 2.07
N ILE A 500 33.85 -24.43 3.35
CA ILE A 500 34.66 -23.78 4.39
C ILE A 500 34.84 -24.76 5.55
N LEU A 501 36.08 -25.10 5.87
CA LEU A 501 36.44 -25.82 7.09
C LEU A 501 36.81 -24.82 8.18
N ILE A 502 36.14 -24.92 9.32
CA ILE A 502 36.45 -24.15 10.54
C ILE A 502 36.86 -25.10 11.66
N LYS A 503 37.82 -24.66 12.48
CA LYS A 503 38.17 -25.27 13.76
C LYS A 503 38.29 -24.22 14.85
N TRP A 504 38.01 -24.61 16.09
CA TRP A 504 38.07 -23.74 17.26
C TRP A 504 38.67 -24.46 18.47
N GLU A 505 39.09 -23.66 19.46
CA GLU A 505 39.66 -24.16 20.71
C GLU A 505 38.65 -25.09 21.43
N PRO A 506 39.12 -26.22 22.00
CA PRO A 506 38.25 -27.12 22.71
C PRO A 506 37.66 -26.44 23.96
N PHE A 507 36.36 -26.57 24.15
CA PHE A 507 35.66 -26.07 25.32
C PHE A 507 35.06 -27.22 26.13
N TRP A 508 35.21 -27.14 27.45
CA TRP A 508 34.61 -28.06 28.41
C TRP A 508 34.10 -27.25 29.62
N PRO A 509 32.80 -27.32 29.96
CA PRO A 509 32.29 -26.74 31.20
C PRO A 509 32.80 -27.50 32.43
N SER A 510 32.54 -26.97 33.62
CA SER A 510 32.98 -27.55 34.90
C SER A 510 32.56 -29.02 35.05
N ASP A 511 31.33 -29.36 34.67
CA ASP A 511 30.89 -30.74 34.45
C ASP A 511 30.72 -30.99 32.95
N PHE A 512 31.58 -31.84 32.39
CA PHE A 512 31.59 -32.15 30.96
C PHE A 512 30.28 -32.74 30.44
N ARG A 513 29.45 -33.32 31.33
CA ARG A 513 28.14 -33.88 30.97
C ARG A 513 27.13 -32.80 30.58
N ASP A 514 27.38 -31.56 31.00
CA ASP A 514 26.53 -30.43 30.66
C ASP A 514 26.75 -29.95 29.23
N LEU A 515 27.82 -30.38 28.55
CA LEU A 515 28.07 -30.03 27.15
C LEU A 515 27.40 -31.03 26.21
N LEU A 516 26.29 -30.61 25.60
CA LEU A 516 25.58 -31.39 24.59
C LEU A 516 26.27 -31.31 23.21
N GLY A 517 26.93 -30.19 22.92
CA GLY A 517 27.66 -29.97 21.68
C GLY A 517 27.88 -28.50 21.35
N PHE A 518 27.98 -28.20 20.07
CA PHE A 518 28.17 -26.86 19.52
C PHE A 518 27.20 -26.60 18.39
N MET A 519 26.76 -25.36 18.26
CA MET A 519 25.95 -24.87 17.14
C MET A 519 26.81 -23.94 16.29
N VAL A 520 26.99 -24.29 15.02
CA VAL A 520 27.68 -23.46 14.02
C VAL A 520 26.63 -22.68 13.24
N PHE A 521 26.64 -21.36 13.38
CA PHE A 521 25.78 -20.44 12.66
C PHE A 521 26.53 -19.88 11.45
N TYR A 522 25.92 -19.92 10.26
CA TYR A 522 26.48 -19.28 9.06
C TYR A 522 25.39 -18.68 8.15
N LYS A 523 25.69 -17.55 7.50
CA LYS A 523 24.83 -16.91 6.49
C LYS A 523 25.62 -16.13 5.44
N GLU A 524 25.05 -15.95 4.26
CA GLU A 524 25.61 -15.04 3.25
C GLU A 524 25.59 -13.60 3.77
N ALA A 525 26.75 -12.94 3.72
CA ALA A 525 26.93 -11.60 4.27
C ALA A 525 27.80 -10.76 3.32
N PRO A 526 27.19 -10.09 2.33
CA PRO A 526 27.92 -9.21 1.42
C PRO A 526 28.67 -8.08 2.15
N TYR A 527 28.10 -7.62 3.27
CA TYR A 527 28.64 -6.57 4.13
C TYR A 527 29.01 -7.13 5.52
N ARG A 528 29.94 -6.46 6.21
CA ARG A 528 30.43 -6.86 7.55
C ARG A 528 29.65 -6.21 8.70
N ASN A 529 28.33 -6.19 8.61
CA ASN A 529 27.44 -5.51 9.55
C ASN A 529 26.40 -6.43 10.22
N VAL A 530 26.57 -7.75 10.10
CA VAL A 530 25.68 -8.76 10.66
C VAL A 530 25.78 -8.78 12.19
N THR A 531 24.64 -8.98 12.87
CA THR A 531 24.55 -9.18 14.33
C THR A 531 24.06 -10.59 14.64
N GLU A 532 24.26 -11.03 15.90
CA GLU A 532 23.92 -12.37 16.37
C GLU A 532 22.43 -12.72 16.16
N TYR A 533 21.54 -11.76 16.39
CA TYR A 533 20.08 -11.94 16.32
C TYR A 533 19.45 -11.43 15.02
N ASP A 534 20.29 -11.11 14.02
CA ASP A 534 19.83 -10.60 12.73
C ASP A 534 18.86 -11.58 12.05
N GLY A 535 17.62 -11.16 11.82
CA GLY A 535 16.56 -11.98 11.21
C GLY A 535 16.20 -13.23 12.02
N GLN A 536 16.32 -13.19 13.35
CA GLN A 536 15.85 -14.25 14.26
C GLN A 536 14.55 -13.83 14.94
N ASP A 537 13.52 -14.66 14.83
CA ASP A 537 12.34 -14.60 15.70
C ASP A 537 12.21 -15.88 16.54
N ALA A 538 11.40 -15.80 17.60
CA ALA A 538 11.14 -16.96 18.45
C ALA A 538 10.17 -17.97 17.80
N CYS A 539 9.58 -17.63 16.65
CA CYS A 539 8.60 -18.44 15.92
C CYS A 539 9.25 -19.40 14.91
N GLY A 540 10.58 -19.34 14.76
CA GLY A 540 11.36 -20.29 13.98
C GLY A 540 11.90 -19.73 12.67
N SER A 541 11.62 -18.46 12.35
CA SER A 541 12.26 -17.77 11.23
C SER A 541 13.66 -17.37 11.67
N ASN A 542 14.68 -17.96 11.04
CA ASN A 542 16.08 -17.64 11.31
C ASN A 542 16.83 -17.46 9.99
N SER A 543 17.38 -16.26 9.79
CA SER A 543 18.22 -15.97 8.62
C SER A 543 19.58 -16.70 8.63
N TRP A 544 19.95 -17.31 9.75
CA TRP A 544 21.16 -18.13 9.91
C TRP A 544 20.87 -19.61 9.64
N ALA A 545 21.72 -20.23 8.84
CA ALA A 545 21.81 -21.69 8.79
C ALA A 545 22.55 -22.20 10.04
N ILE A 546 22.01 -23.21 10.69
CA ILE A 546 22.57 -23.82 11.91
C ILE A 546 23.00 -25.25 11.61
N ALA A 547 24.22 -25.60 12.03
CA ALA A 547 24.70 -26.98 12.04
C ALA A 547 25.10 -27.39 13.46
N ASP A 548 24.49 -28.46 13.96
CA ASP A 548 24.82 -29.06 15.25
C ASP A 548 26.07 -29.94 15.13
N VAL A 549 27.00 -29.77 16.06
CA VAL A 549 28.30 -30.45 16.11
C VAL A 549 28.46 -31.12 17.46
N TYR A 550 28.51 -32.45 17.46
CA TYR A 550 28.71 -33.22 18.68
C TYR A 550 30.09 -32.98 19.30
N PRO A 551 30.19 -33.01 20.64
CA PRO A 551 31.46 -32.87 21.33
C PRO A 551 32.36 -34.07 21.01
N PRO A 552 33.68 -33.88 20.88
CA PRO A 552 34.61 -34.96 20.62
C PRO A 552 34.69 -35.91 21.82
N PRO A 553 34.99 -37.20 21.61
CA PRO A 553 35.23 -38.13 22.71
C PRO A 553 36.40 -37.63 23.56
N ARG A 554 36.23 -37.69 24.89
CA ARG A 554 37.25 -37.22 25.83
C ARG A 554 38.46 -38.17 25.80
N VAL A 555 39.57 -37.71 25.22
CA VAL A 555 40.85 -38.41 25.26
C VAL A 555 41.66 -37.89 26.45
N THR A 556 42.25 -38.80 27.23
CA THR A 556 43.17 -38.48 28.34
C THR A 556 44.39 -37.71 27.81
N GLU A 557 44.43 -36.41 28.10
CA GLU A 557 45.53 -35.41 28.15
C GLU A 557 46.65 -35.35 27.09
N VAL A 558 46.84 -36.33 26.21
CA VAL A 558 48.02 -36.37 25.33
C VAL A 558 47.73 -35.91 23.90
N ASN A 559 46.46 -35.84 23.46
CA ASN A 559 46.07 -35.26 22.17
C ASN A 559 44.65 -34.67 22.28
N GLN A 560 44.53 -33.39 22.64
CA GLN A 560 43.24 -32.69 22.52
C GLN A 560 42.90 -32.56 21.04
N ILE A 561 41.89 -33.32 20.60
CA ILE A 561 41.38 -33.22 19.23
C ILE A 561 40.69 -31.86 19.09
N GLU A 562 41.26 -30.99 18.27
CA GLU A 562 40.62 -29.73 17.90
C GLU A 562 39.25 -29.97 17.30
N GLN A 563 38.26 -29.22 17.77
CA GLN A 563 36.89 -29.29 17.29
C GLN A 563 36.78 -28.55 15.97
N GLY A 564 35.97 -29.05 15.06
CA GLY A 564 35.76 -28.39 13.79
C GLY A 564 34.59 -28.94 13.00
N HIS A 565 34.21 -28.18 11.98
CA HIS A 565 33.08 -28.48 11.12
C HIS A 565 33.37 -28.04 9.68
N LEU A 566 32.92 -28.84 8.72
CA LEU A 566 33.02 -28.56 7.28
C LEU A 566 31.66 -28.07 6.78
N ILE A 567 31.57 -26.77 6.52
CA ILE A 567 30.36 -26.12 5.99
C ILE A 567 30.30 -26.33 4.48
N MET A 568 29.25 -26.97 4.00
CA MET A 568 29.00 -27.23 2.58
C MET A 568 27.52 -27.61 2.33
N PRO A 569 26.99 -27.37 1.10
CA PRO A 569 27.62 -26.66 -0.02
C PRO A 569 27.48 -25.13 0.07
N LEU A 570 28.46 -24.39 -0.46
CA LEU A 570 28.49 -22.91 -0.48
C LEU A 570 28.66 -22.37 -1.90
N LYS A 571 28.25 -21.11 -2.12
CA LYS A 571 28.46 -20.43 -3.40
C LYS A 571 29.93 -20.01 -3.55
N PRO A 572 30.51 -20.06 -4.76
CA PRO A 572 31.85 -19.54 -5.00
C PRO A 572 31.90 -18.02 -4.94
N TRP A 573 33.09 -17.49 -4.63
CA TRP A 573 33.35 -16.05 -4.49
C TRP A 573 32.34 -15.28 -3.62
N THR A 574 31.81 -15.94 -2.59
CA THR A 574 30.75 -15.39 -1.73
C THR A 574 31.27 -15.24 -0.30
N GLN A 575 30.96 -14.11 0.34
CA GLN A 575 31.35 -13.84 1.72
C GLN A 575 30.25 -14.36 2.68
N TYR A 576 30.68 -15.10 3.70
CA TYR A 576 29.83 -15.67 4.74
C TYR A 576 30.21 -15.10 6.10
N ALA A 577 29.21 -14.77 6.92
CA ALA A 577 29.37 -14.54 8.35
C ALA A 577 29.24 -15.88 9.08
N ILE A 578 30.13 -16.17 10.04
CA ILE A 578 30.18 -17.46 10.75
C ILE A 578 30.41 -17.21 12.25
N MET A 579 29.69 -17.94 13.10
CA MET A 579 29.83 -17.91 14.57
C MET A 579 29.58 -19.31 15.15
N VAL A 580 30.22 -19.62 16.29
CA VAL A 580 30.02 -20.88 17.01
C VAL A 580 29.53 -20.60 18.42
N LYS A 581 28.59 -21.42 18.90
CA LYS A 581 28.08 -21.37 20.29
C LYS A 581 28.07 -22.76 20.91
N THR A 582 28.25 -22.83 22.22
CA THR A 582 28.04 -24.06 22.98
C THR A 582 26.55 -24.37 23.13
N GLN A 583 26.20 -25.65 23.04
CA GLN A 583 24.89 -26.17 23.40
C GLN A 583 25.02 -26.89 24.74
N LEU A 584 24.30 -26.41 25.75
CA LEU A 584 24.40 -26.91 27.13
C LEU A 584 23.10 -27.57 27.59
N ALA A 585 23.21 -28.54 28.49
CA ALA A 585 22.08 -29.12 29.20
C ALA A 585 21.54 -28.11 30.24
N ALA A 586 20.22 -28.00 30.33
CA ALA A 586 19.58 -27.22 31.38
C ALA A 586 19.77 -27.95 32.73
N SER A 587 20.33 -27.27 33.73
CA SER A 587 20.46 -27.76 35.10
C SER A 587 19.87 -26.74 36.07
N ASP A 588 19.01 -27.21 36.97
CA ASP A 588 18.41 -26.38 38.03
C ASP A 588 19.34 -26.20 39.24
N ASP A 589 20.37 -27.07 39.37
CA ASP A 589 21.23 -27.12 40.56
C ASP A 589 22.43 -26.16 40.49
N HIS A 590 23.01 -25.95 39.30
CA HIS A 590 24.21 -25.12 39.10
C HIS A 590 24.17 -24.32 37.79
N GLN A 591 24.64 -23.06 37.82
CA GLN A 591 24.70 -22.21 36.64
C GLN A 591 25.84 -22.63 35.71
N VAL A 592 25.51 -23.17 34.54
CA VAL A 592 26.48 -23.60 33.53
C VAL A 592 26.76 -22.44 32.57
N CYS A 593 27.96 -21.85 32.66
CA CYS A 593 28.35 -20.78 31.76
C CYS A 593 28.72 -21.33 30.37
N GLY A 594 27.99 -20.91 29.34
CA GLY A 594 28.31 -21.21 27.94
C GLY A 594 29.45 -20.37 27.39
N ALA A 595 29.88 -20.72 26.18
CA ALA A 595 30.86 -19.99 25.41
C ALA A 595 30.38 -19.71 23.99
N LYS A 596 30.78 -18.57 23.44
CA LYS A 596 30.49 -18.19 22.05
C LYS A 596 31.69 -17.56 21.36
N SER A 597 31.80 -17.71 20.05
CA SER A 597 32.81 -17.00 19.26
C SER A 597 32.35 -15.60 18.87
N GLU A 598 33.30 -14.76 18.45
CA GLU A 598 32.95 -13.58 17.64
C GLU A 598 32.47 -14.02 16.24
N ILE A 599 31.76 -13.12 15.55
CA ILE A 599 31.36 -13.33 14.16
C ILE A 599 32.56 -13.07 13.25
N ILE A 600 33.01 -14.10 12.54
CA ILE A 600 34.06 -13.99 11.52
C ILE A 600 33.43 -13.87 10.12
N TYR A 601 34.16 -13.21 9.21
CA TYR A 601 33.74 -13.07 7.81
C TYR A 601 34.73 -13.78 6.89
N VAL A 602 34.27 -14.82 6.20
CA VAL A 602 35.10 -15.69 5.37
C VAL A 602 34.56 -15.72 3.95
N ARG A 603 35.44 -15.57 2.95
CA ARG A 603 35.05 -15.61 1.52
C ARG A 603 35.50 -16.92 0.88
N THR A 604 34.60 -17.59 0.16
CA THR A 604 34.94 -18.78 -0.65
C THR A 604 35.78 -18.39 -1.87
N ASN A 605 36.58 -19.33 -2.37
CA ASN A 605 37.44 -19.09 -3.52
C ASN A 605 36.61 -18.93 -4.80
N ALA A 606 37.16 -18.25 -5.81
CA ALA A 606 36.54 -18.15 -7.12
C ALA A 606 36.60 -19.49 -7.87
N THR A 607 35.64 -19.72 -8.76
CA THR A 607 35.72 -20.79 -9.77
C THR A 607 36.23 -20.24 -11.10
N SER A 608 36.80 -21.12 -11.93
CA SER A 608 37.35 -20.77 -13.25
C SER A 608 36.33 -20.15 -14.22
N LYS A 609 35.02 -20.29 -13.97
CA LYS A 609 33.95 -19.66 -14.78
C LYS A 609 33.79 -18.15 -14.55
N LEU A 610 34.25 -17.60 -13.42
CA LEU A 610 34.10 -16.18 -13.08
C LEU A 610 35.25 -15.28 -13.57
N GLN A 611 36.32 -15.86 -14.14
CA GLN A 611 37.44 -15.08 -14.70
C GLN A 611 37.14 -14.49 -16.10
N LEU A 612 36.01 -14.84 -16.73
CA LEU A 612 35.66 -14.41 -18.09
C LEU A 612 34.68 -13.22 -18.19
N SER A 613 34.18 -12.71 -17.07
CA SER A 613 33.19 -11.60 -17.05
C SER A 613 33.77 -10.26 -16.60
N GLY A 614 35.10 -10.11 -16.62
CA GLY A 614 35.81 -8.89 -16.26
C GLY A 614 36.79 -8.49 -17.34
N ASN A 615 36.28 -8.12 -18.52
CA ASN A 615 36.96 -7.28 -19.51
C ASN A 615 35.93 -6.36 -20.15
#